data_AF-A0A090T8Z8-F1
#
_entry.id   AF-A0A090T8Z8-F1
#
_cell.length_a   1.000
_cell.length_b   1.000
_cell.length_c   1.000
_cell.angle_alpha   90.00
_cell.angle_beta   90.00
_cell.angle_gamma   90.00
#
_symmetry.space_group_name_H-M   'P 1'
#
loop_
_entity.id
_entity.type
_entity.pdbx_description
1 polymer ?
#
loop_
_entity_poly.entity_id
_entity_poly.type
_entity_poly.pdbx_seq_one_letter_code
_entity_poly.pdbx_strand_id
1 'polypeptide(L)'
;MKQCKVTTLCTTDSPLSDLHYHKLIAESDFDVEVLPTFRADDLFAFGSPRAFRNMIDTLSTMTSLHIVSINDFLHAISKRIEAFHEVGCRLSDLGLTQVNFAPCSHKVANQLFDKLLTGQALTDSESTQLNCYLFNQLGQHYHNRGWAMQLHIGVLVNVNERRKQALGGGTGFSVMNDRLIAENLTQLLSQLDLTNQLPKTVLYSINPNHNALLSCIAGAFQDSDSAAGKIQFGAAWWFNDHKDGMEAQLTTLKNLGALGRFIGMLTDSRNVFSMSRHEYFRRVLCNQLASWVENGELPNSDALLKETIENICYYNAERYFNFPHSKLTGDAQ
;
A
#
# COMPACT_ATOMS: atom_id res chain seq x y z
N MET A 1 -1.75 -22.59 -5.46
CA MET A 1 -2.68 -21.49 -5.80
C MET A 1 -4.04 -22.01 -6.24
N LYS A 2 -4.14 -22.83 -7.30
CA LYS A 2 -5.42 -23.46 -7.72
C LYS A 2 -6.14 -24.23 -6.60
N GLN A 3 -5.43 -25.07 -5.85
CA GLN A 3 -5.97 -25.77 -4.67
C GLN A 3 -6.51 -24.83 -3.59
N CYS A 4 -5.91 -23.63 -3.46
CA CYS A 4 -6.31 -22.61 -2.50
C CYS A 4 -7.36 -21.64 -3.07
N LYS A 5 -7.85 -21.87 -4.30
CA LYS A 5 -8.83 -21.01 -5.00
C LYS A 5 -8.41 -19.54 -5.08
N VAL A 6 -7.12 -19.29 -5.32
CA VAL A 6 -6.62 -17.93 -5.59
C VAL A 6 -7.06 -17.53 -7.00
N THR A 7 -7.72 -16.39 -7.15
CA THR A 7 -8.12 -15.82 -8.45
C THR A 7 -7.10 -14.77 -8.91
N THR A 8 -6.67 -13.91 -7.99
CA THR A 8 -5.69 -12.84 -8.24
C THR A 8 -4.61 -12.86 -7.16
N LEU A 9 -3.37 -12.66 -7.58
CA LEU A 9 -2.20 -12.46 -6.72
C LEU A 9 -1.52 -11.16 -7.13
N CYS A 10 -1.32 -10.27 -6.18
CA CYS A 10 -0.52 -9.06 -6.40
C CYS A 10 0.88 -9.25 -5.81
N THR A 11 1.91 -9.16 -6.64
CA THR A 11 3.31 -9.07 -6.18
C THR A 11 3.64 -7.63 -5.81
N THR A 12 4.80 -7.42 -5.18
CA THR A 12 5.29 -6.10 -4.79
C THR A 12 6.58 -5.82 -5.53
N ASP A 13 6.55 -4.85 -6.43
CA ASP A 13 7.59 -4.64 -7.44
C ASP A 13 8.14 -3.22 -7.38
N SER A 14 9.46 -3.11 -7.50
CA SER A 14 10.13 -1.82 -7.64
C SER A 14 9.71 -1.13 -8.95
N PRO A 15 9.54 0.20 -8.97
CA PRO A 15 9.40 1.00 -10.19
C PRO A 15 10.52 0.74 -11.22
N LEU A 16 11.65 0.23 -10.75
CA LEU A 16 12.83 -0.15 -11.52
C LEU A 16 12.81 -1.62 -12.00
N SER A 17 11.71 -2.35 -11.81
CA SER A 17 11.48 -3.69 -12.35
C SER A 17 11.08 -3.63 -13.83
N ASP A 18 11.59 -4.53 -14.67
CA ASP A 18 11.22 -4.65 -16.08
C ASP A 18 9.86 -5.32 -16.32
N LEU A 19 9.27 -5.88 -15.25
CA LEU A 19 8.00 -6.61 -15.24
C LEU A 19 8.00 -7.81 -16.19
N HIS A 20 9.18 -8.39 -16.47
CA HIS A 20 9.35 -9.46 -17.45
C HIS A 20 8.44 -10.66 -17.15
N TYR A 21 8.43 -11.14 -15.90
CA TYR A 21 7.65 -12.32 -15.52
C TYR A 21 6.14 -12.08 -15.51
N HIS A 22 5.67 -10.85 -15.22
CA HIS A 22 4.26 -10.51 -15.33
C HIS A 22 3.77 -10.66 -16.77
N LYS A 23 4.56 -10.18 -17.73
CA LYS A 23 4.25 -10.31 -19.17
C LYS A 23 4.22 -11.77 -19.61
N LEU A 24 5.24 -12.55 -19.22
CA LEU A 24 5.28 -13.99 -19.52
C LEU A 24 4.09 -14.75 -18.92
N ILE A 25 3.70 -14.45 -17.68
CA ILE A 25 2.57 -15.12 -17.02
C ILE A 25 1.26 -14.72 -17.70
N ALA A 26 1.08 -13.45 -18.08
CA ALA A 26 -0.11 -12.98 -18.77
C ALA A 26 -0.34 -13.71 -20.12
N GLU A 27 0.74 -14.02 -20.83
CA GLU A 27 0.73 -14.77 -22.10
C GLU A 27 0.64 -16.30 -21.93
N SER A 28 0.70 -16.81 -20.70
CA SER A 28 0.68 -18.24 -20.40
C SER A 28 -0.72 -18.79 -20.09
N ASP A 29 -0.85 -20.11 -20.01
CA ASP A 29 -2.07 -20.81 -19.56
C ASP A 29 -2.25 -20.82 -18.03
N PHE A 30 -1.55 -19.95 -17.29
CA PHE A 30 -1.71 -19.88 -15.84
C PHE A 30 -3.08 -19.30 -15.45
N ASP A 31 -3.83 -20.04 -14.64
CA ASP A 31 -5.22 -19.71 -14.25
C ASP A 31 -5.34 -18.47 -13.35
N VAL A 32 -4.27 -18.12 -12.62
CA VAL A 32 -4.30 -17.04 -11.62
C VAL A 32 -3.75 -15.76 -12.24
N GLU A 33 -4.46 -14.65 -12.05
CA GLU A 33 -3.96 -13.33 -12.44
C GLU A 33 -2.83 -12.91 -11.51
N VAL A 34 -1.61 -12.80 -12.05
CA VAL A 34 -0.44 -12.31 -11.30
C VAL A 34 -0.14 -10.88 -11.73
N LEU A 35 -0.52 -9.93 -10.88
CA LEU A 35 -0.45 -8.49 -11.17
C LEU A 35 0.64 -7.83 -10.31
N PRO A 36 1.32 -6.78 -10.79
CA PRO A 36 2.28 -6.06 -9.96
C PRO A 36 1.59 -5.02 -9.07
N THR A 37 2.19 -4.75 -7.93
CA THR A 37 1.95 -3.56 -7.08
C THR A 37 3.16 -2.64 -7.21
N PHE A 38 2.92 -1.35 -7.48
CA PHE A 38 3.97 -0.36 -7.64
C PHE A 38 4.51 0.10 -6.27
N ARG A 39 5.65 -0.44 -5.81
CA ARG A 39 6.24 -0.09 -4.50
C ARG A 39 7.24 1.05 -4.61
N ALA A 40 6.83 2.26 -4.27
CA ALA A 40 7.57 3.47 -4.59
C ALA A 40 8.84 3.73 -3.75
N ASP A 41 9.16 2.92 -2.73
CA ASP A 41 10.27 3.13 -1.78
C ASP A 41 11.59 3.56 -2.46
N ASP A 42 11.97 2.91 -3.56
CA ASP A 42 13.23 3.18 -4.28
C ASP A 42 13.30 4.61 -4.86
N LEU A 43 12.16 5.22 -5.18
CA LEU A 43 12.08 6.58 -5.72
C LEU A 43 12.40 7.65 -4.66
N PHE A 44 12.34 7.30 -3.37
CA PHE A 44 12.61 8.18 -2.23
C PHE A 44 14.07 8.11 -1.75
N ALA A 45 15.00 7.62 -2.58
CA ALA A 45 16.42 7.43 -2.25
C ALA A 45 17.23 8.73 -2.04
N PHE A 46 16.62 9.81 -1.54
CA PHE A 46 17.23 11.14 -1.34
C PHE A 46 18.18 11.23 -0.15
N GLY A 47 18.12 10.28 0.78
CA GLY A 47 18.99 10.24 1.97
C GLY A 47 20.45 9.85 1.67
N SER A 48 20.77 9.45 0.45
CA SER A 48 22.14 9.10 0.03
C SER A 48 22.39 9.53 -1.41
N PRO A 49 23.34 10.46 -1.67
CA PRO A 49 23.67 10.88 -3.04
C PRO A 49 24.05 9.72 -3.97
N ARG A 50 24.69 8.68 -3.43
CA ARG A 50 25.03 7.46 -4.18
C ARG A 50 23.79 6.66 -4.54
N ALA A 51 22.89 6.42 -3.59
CA ALA A 51 21.65 5.69 -3.86
C ALA A 51 20.75 6.45 -4.85
N PHE A 52 20.63 7.77 -4.66
CA PHE A 52 19.93 8.66 -5.58
C PHE A 52 20.48 8.56 -7.01
N ARG A 53 21.81 8.68 -7.20
CA ARG A 53 22.41 8.59 -8.54
C ARG A 53 22.16 7.24 -9.19
N ASN A 54 22.35 6.14 -8.46
CA ASN A 54 22.05 4.80 -8.97
C ASN A 54 20.58 4.65 -9.41
N MET A 55 19.65 5.19 -8.62
CA MET A 55 18.22 5.19 -8.94
C MET A 55 17.95 5.99 -10.22
N ILE A 56 18.51 7.20 -10.33
CA ILE A 56 18.36 8.07 -11.52
C ILE A 56 18.93 7.40 -12.77
N ASP A 57 20.12 6.81 -12.71
CA ASP A 57 20.76 6.14 -13.86
C ASP A 57 19.92 4.93 -14.33
N THR A 58 19.40 4.16 -13.38
CA THR A 58 18.54 3.01 -13.68
C THR A 58 17.21 3.46 -14.30
N LEU A 59 16.56 4.46 -13.69
CA LEU A 59 15.29 5.00 -14.18
C LEU A 59 15.44 5.63 -15.57
N SER A 60 16.51 6.41 -15.78
CA SER A 60 16.89 6.99 -17.07
C SER A 60 17.04 5.92 -18.15
N THR A 61 17.79 4.86 -17.85
CA THR A 61 17.99 3.73 -18.78
C THR A 61 16.66 3.04 -19.12
N MET A 62 15.85 2.74 -18.11
CA MET A 62 14.58 2.03 -18.29
C MET A 62 13.52 2.82 -19.04
N THR A 63 13.56 4.14 -18.94
CA THR A 63 12.59 5.03 -19.60
C THR A 63 13.15 5.63 -20.88
N SER A 64 14.44 5.44 -21.17
CA SER A 64 15.16 6.11 -22.27
C SER A 64 15.02 7.64 -22.22
N LEU A 65 14.94 8.21 -21.01
CA LEU A 65 14.80 9.65 -20.77
C LEU A 65 16.04 10.19 -20.05
N HIS A 66 16.57 11.30 -20.53
CA HIS A 66 17.65 12.00 -19.86
C HIS A 66 17.09 12.84 -18.71
N ILE A 67 17.43 12.48 -17.46
CA ILE A 67 16.88 13.12 -16.26
C ILE A 67 17.85 14.18 -15.74
N VAL A 68 17.58 15.45 -16.03
CA VAL A 68 18.39 16.60 -15.58
C VAL A 68 17.62 17.62 -14.76
N SER A 69 16.33 17.39 -14.55
CA SER A 69 15.47 18.23 -13.73
C SER A 69 14.45 17.36 -12.98
N ILE A 70 13.80 17.94 -11.98
CA ILE A 70 12.72 17.25 -11.27
C ILE A 70 11.53 16.95 -12.21
N ASN A 71 11.30 17.78 -13.23
CA ASN A 71 10.24 17.53 -14.21
C ASN A 71 10.54 16.31 -15.08
N ASP A 72 11.78 16.13 -15.50
CA ASP A 72 12.20 14.93 -16.23
C ASP A 72 12.05 13.68 -15.35
N PHE A 73 12.37 13.80 -14.06
CA PHE A 73 12.20 12.73 -13.08
C PHE A 73 10.73 12.33 -12.92
N LEU A 74 9.83 13.31 -12.75
CA LEU A 74 8.40 13.05 -12.68
C LEU A 74 7.85 12.47 -14.00
N HIS A 75 8.35 12.92 -15.15
CA HIS A 75 7.98 12.34 -16.45
C HIS A 75 8.42 10.88 -16.55
N ALA A 76 9.64 10.55 -16.14
CA ALA A 76 10.14 9.18 -16.10
C ALA A 76 9.32 8.29 -15.14
N ILE A 77 8.96 8.80 -13.97
CA ILE A 77 8.05 8.11 -13.05
C ILE A 77 6.70 7.85 -13.71
N SER A 78 6.11 8.85 -14.36
CA SER A 78 4.82 8.70 -15.06
C SER A 78 4.88 7.60 -16.12
N LYS A 79 6.00 7.48 -16.85
CA LYS A 79 6.26 6.38 -17.80
C LYS A 79 6.34 5.01 -17.14
N ARG A 80 6.92 4.92 -15.94
CA ARG A 80 6.92 3.66 -15.17
C ARG A 80 5.52 3.33 -14.66
N ILE A 81 4.77 4.30 -14.15
CA ILE A 81 3.39 4.10 -13.72
C ILE A 81 2.53 3.61 -14.90
N GLU A 82 2.71 4.19 -16.10
CA GLU A 82 2.08 3.73 -17.34
C GLU A 82 2.42 2.27 -17.66
N ALA A 83 3.71 1.91 -17.66
CA ALA A 83 4.14 0.53 -17.91
C ALA A 83 3.56 -0.49 -16.90
N PHE A 84 3.44 -0.11 -15.63
CA PHE A 84 2.78 -0.93 -14.62
C PHE A 84 1.28 -1.05 -14.88
N HIS A 85 0.62 0.05 -15.26
CA HIS A 85 -0.80 0.07 -15.55
C HIS A 85 -1.17 -0.85 -16.72
N GLU A 86 -0.33 -0.87 -17.77
CA GLU A 86 -0.47 -1.71 -18.96
C GLU A 86 -0.41 -3.20 -18.64
N VAL A 87 0.40 -3.63 -17.66
CA VAL A 87 0.44 -5.02 -17.19
C VAL A 87 -0.56 -5.31 -16.06
N GLY A 88 -1.55 -4.44 -15.88
CA GLY A 88 -2.69 -4.66 -15.00
C GLY A 88 -2.55 -4.17 -13.55
N CYS A 89 -1.48 -3.45 -13.21
CA CYS A 89 -1.34 -2.83 -11.87
C CYS A 89 -2.50 -1.88 -11.58
N ARG A 90 -3.09 -1.99 -10.39
CA ARG A 90 -4.14 -1.08 -9.86
C ARG A 90 -3.87 -0.59 -8.45
N LEU A 91 -2.69 -0.89 -7.89
CA LEU A 91 -2.32 -0.48 -6.54
C LEU A 91 -0.85 -0.10 -6.45
N SER A 92 -0.58 0.86 -5.58
CA SER A 92 0.76 1.23 -5.14
C SER A 92 0.95 0.89 -3.67
N ASP A 93 2.21 0.86 -3.27
CA ASP A 93 2.62 0.63 -1.90
C ASP A 93 3.79 1.56 -1.55
N LEU A 94 3.82 2.04 -0.30
CA LEU A 94 4.89 2.87 0.23
C LEU A 94 5.15 2.51 1.70
N GLY A 95 6.39 2.11 1.97
CA GLY A 95 6.88 1.88 3.33
C GLY A 95 7.33 3.18 4.00
N LEU A 96 6.59 3.63 5.00
CA LEU A 96 6.92 4.82 5.80
C LEU A 96 7.51 4.40 7.14
N THR A 97 8.84 4.34 7.24
CA THR A 97 9.52 4.08 8.53
C THR A 97 9.12 5.14 9.58
N GLN A 98 8.95 6.38 9.14
CA GLN A 98 8.45 7.51 9.92
C GLN A 98 7.53 8.34 9.04
N VAL A 99 6.51 8.96 9.65
CA VAL A 99 5.64 9.91 8.95
C VAL A 99 6.09 11.32 9.28
N ASN A 100 6.74 11.97 8.32
CA ASN A 100 7.20 13.34 8.43
C ASN A 100 6.45 14.20 7.42
N PHE A 101 6.26 15.47 7.75
CA PHE A 101 5.64 16.44 6.85
C PHE A 101 6.43 17.74 6.84
N ALA A 102 6.65 18.28 5.63
CA ALA A 102 7.11 19.65 5.43
C ALA A 102 6.58 20.15 4.08
N PRO A 103 5.96 21.34 4.02
CA PRO A 103 5.47 21.89 2.77
C PRO A 103 6.64 22.14 1.80
N CYS A 104 6.42 21.81 0.53
CA CYS A 104 7.41 21.95 -0.51
C CYS A 104 6.75 22.46 -1.80
N SER A 105 7.16 23.65 -2.24
CA SER A 105 6.75 24.16 -3.55
C SER A 105 7.59 23.53 -4.67
N HIS A 106 7.07 23.53 -5.90
CA HIS A 106 7.83 23.04 -7.05
C HIS A 106 9.19 23.73 -7.22
N LYS A 107 9.27 25.05 -6.95
CA LYS A 107 10.54 25.80 -7.00
C LYS A 107 11.56 25.27 -5.99
N VAL A 108 11.13 25.02 -4.76
CA VAL A 108 12.01 24.44 -3.72
C VAL A 108 12.40 23.02 -4.10
N ALA A 109 11.45 22.19 -4.54
CA ALA A 109 11.71 20.82 -4.96
C ALA A 109 12.76 20.76 -6.09
N ASN A 110 12.66 21.67 -7.08
CA ASN A 110 13.65 21.77 -8.16
C ASN A 110 15.05 22.11 -7.63
N GLN A 111 15.17 23.08 -6.72
CA GLN A 111 16.46 23.45 -6.11
C GLN A 111 17.09 22.28 -5.33
N LEU A 112 16.28 21.54 -4.57
CA LEU A 112 16.75 20.38 -3.81
C LEU A 112 17.16 19.22 -4.73
N PHE A 113 16.43 19.03 -5.83
CA PHE A 113 16.76 18.04 -6.84
C PHE A 113 18.07 18.38 -7.57
N ASP A 114 18.27 19.64 -7.96
CA ASP A 114 19.53 20.12 -8.56
C ASP A 114 20.72 19.90 -7.61
N LYS A 115 20.52 20.18 -6.31
CA LYS A 115 21.52 19.91 -5.26
C LYS A 115 21.93 18.43 -5.25
N LEU A 116 20.96 17.51 -5.28
CA LEU A 116 21.23 16.07 -5.37
C LEU A 116 21.95 15.67 -6.67
N LEU A 117 21.56 16.22 -7.83
CA LEU A 117 22.21 15.95 -9.12
C LEU A 117 23.71 16.33 -9.09
N THR A 118 24.05 17.46 -8.45
CA THR A 118 25.44 17.89 -8.24
C THR A 118 26.21 17.06 -7.20
N GLY A 119 25.57 16.06 -6.58
CA GLY A 119 26.18 15.14 -5.62
C GLY A 119 26.20 15.64 -4.18
N GLN A 120 25.51 16.74 -3.87
CA GLN A 120 25.41 17.26 -2.51
C GLN A 120 24.34 16.50 -1.72
N ALA A 121 24.60 16.29 -0.43
CA ALA A 121 23.61 15.70 0.48
C ALA A 121 22.55 16.73 0.89
N LEU A 122 21.32 16.26 1.09
CA LEU A 122 20.25 17.03 1.71
C LEU A 122 20.31 16.90 3.22
N THR A 123 19.89 17.96 3.93
CA THR A 123 19.56 17.88 5.36
C THR A 123 18.28 17.08 5.57
N ASP A 124 17.98 16.70 6.81
CA ASP A 124 16.74 15.99 7.15
C ASP A 124 15.49 16.80 6.79
N SER A 125 15.53 18.12 6.99
CA SER A 125 14.42 19.02 6.64
C SER A 125 14.23 19.11 5.12
N GLU A 126 15.31 19.29 4.36
CA GLU A 126 15.28 19.31 2.89
C GLU A 126 14.78 17.95 2.33
N SER A 127 15.26 16.84 2.88
CA SER A 127 14.80 15.49 2.49
C SER A 127 13.31 15.32 2.77
N THR A 128 12.82 15.80 3.92
CA THR A 128 11.40 15.76 4.26
C THR A 128 10.56 16.56 3.27
N GLN A 129 11.00 17.76 2.88
CA GLN A 129 10.32 18.58 1.88
C GLN A 129 10.22 17.85 0.53
N LEU A 130 11.34 17.32 0.02
CA LEU A 130 11.35 16.63 -1.26
C LEU A 130 10.54 15.31 -1.24
N ASN A 131 10.58 14.58 -0.12
CA ASN A 131 9.74 13.41 0.11
C ASN A 131 8.25 13.78 0.06
N CYS A 132 7.82 14.85 0.75
CA CYS A 132 6.41 15.29 0.73
C CYS A 132 5.99 15.72 -0.68
N TYR A 133 6.86 16.42 -1.40
CA TYR A 133 6.60 16.80 -2.78
C TYR A 133 6.37 15.58 -3.68
N LEU A 134 7.27 14.59 -3.62
CA LEU A 134 7.15 13.36 -4.41
C LEU A 134 5.92 12.54 -4.00
N PHE A 135 5.64 12.41 -2.70
CA PHE A 135 4.43 11.76 -2.19
C PHE A 135 3.17 12.36 -2.81
N ASN A 136 3.07 13.69 -2.82
CA ASN A 136 1.93 14.38 -3.41
C ASN A 136 1.83 14.16 -4.93
N GLN A 137 2.94 14.22 -5.67
CA GLN A 137 2.94 13.94 -7.12
C GLN A 137 2.51 12.50 -7.44
N LEU A 138 2.98 11.52 -6.67
CA LEU A 138 2.59 10.12 -6.82
C LEU A 138 1.11 9.92 -6.51
N GLY A 139 0.60 10.48 -5.41
CA GLY A 139 -0.81 10.41 -5.05
C GLY A 139 -1.74 10.94 -6.14
N GLN A 140 -1.39 12.08 -6.76
CA GLN A 140 -2.12 12.64 -7.90
C GLN A 140 -2.10 11.69 -9.11
N HIS A 141 -0.96 11.07 -9.42
CA HIS A 141 -0.88 10.07 -10.50
C HIS A 141 -1.73 8.83 -10.23
N TYR A 142 -1.77 8.36 -8.98
CA TYR A 142 -2.58 7.22 -8.57
C TYR A 142 -4.08 7.55 -8.66
N HIS A 143 -4.48 8.73 -8.18
CA HIS A 143 -5.87 9.20 -8.27
C HIS A 143 -6.35 9.27 -9.71
N ASN A 144 -5.58 9.92 -10.60
CA ASN A 144 -5.92 10.06 -12.02
C ASN A 144 -6.09 8.71 -12.75
N ARG A 145 -5.52 7.63 -12.22
CA ARG A 145 -5.61 6.27 -12.77
C ARG A 145 -6.56 5.36 -11.99
N GLY A 146 -7.24 5.87 -10.97
CA GLY A 146 -8.12 5.08 -10.10
C GLY A 146 -7.39 3.99 -9.30
N TRP A 147 -6.09 4.15 -9.05
CA TRP A 147 -5.30 3.21 -8.25
C TRP A 147 -5.60 3.33 -6.77
N ALA A 148 -5.40 2.24 -6.03
CA ALA A 148 -5.34 2.25 -4.57
C ALA A 148 -3.90 2.55 -4.10
N MET A 149 -3.73 3.43 -3.13
CA MET A 149 -2.46 3.75 -2.48
C MET A 149 -2.38 3.07 -1.12
N GLN A 150 -1.43 2.17 -0.92
CA GLN A 150 -1.21 1.55 0.39
C GLN A 150 -0.07 2.24 1.12
N LEU A 151 -0.26 2.52 2.41
CA LEU A 151 0.75 3.11 3.27
C LEU A 151 1.05 2.15 4.43
N HIS A 152 2.26 1.59 4.43
CA HIS A 152 2.75 0.67 5.46
C HIS A 152 3.67 1.41 6.44
N ILE A 153 3.17 1.67 7.65
CA ILE A 153 3.76 2.66 8.56
C ILE A 153 4.45 2.02 9.76
N GLY A 154 5.65 2.51 10.07
CA GLY A 154 6.26 2.40 11.40
C GLY A 154 7.23 1.24 11.58
N VAL A 155 7.90 0.74 10.55
CA VAL A 155 8.90 -0.33 10.71
C VAL A 155 10.27 0.27 11.02
N LEU A 156 10.84 -0.03 12.19
CA LEU A 156 12.28 0.21 12.44
C LEU A 156 13.07 -0.96 11.88
N VAL A 157 13.79 -0.74 10.79
CA VAL A 157 14.50 -1.80 10.06
C VAL A 157 15.91 -2.03 10.59
N ASN A 158 16.30 -3.30 10.65
CA ASN A 158 17.68 -3.75 10.88
C ASN A 158 18.36 -3.17 12.14
N VAL A 159 17.65 -3.12 13.27
CA VAL A 159 18.13 -2.52 14.53
C VAL A 159 19.32 -3.28 15.15
N ASN A 160 19.58 -4.52 14.72
CA ASN A 160 20.76 -5.29 15.13
C ASN A 160 21.92 -5.06 14.16
N GLU A 161 22.73 -4.03 14.42
CA GLU A 161 23.83 -3.61 13.53
C GLU A 161 24.85 -4.71 13.23
N ARG A 162 25.20 -5.53 14.23
CA ARG A 162 26.11 -6.67 14.02
C ARG A 162 25.55 -7.65 12.99
N ARG A 163 24.24 -7.94 13.03
CA ARG A 163 23.59 -8.87 12.10
C ARG A 163 23.36 -8.24 10.73
N LYS A 164 23.04 -6.95 10.67
CA LYS A 164 22.95 -6.19 9.42
C LYS A 164 24.27 -6.23 8.64
N GLN A 165 25.41 -6.06 9.31
CA GLN A 165 26.72 -6.17 8.67
C GLN A 165 27.02 -7.59 8.16
N ALA A 166 26.59 -8.62 8.89
CA ALA A 166 26.87 -10.02 8.55
C ALA A 166 25.92 -10.62 7.50
N LEU A 167 24.64 -10.21 7.50
CA LEU A 167 23.56 -10.87 6.75
C LEU A 167 22.83 -9.93 5.77
N GLY A 168 23.04 -8.61 5.87
CA GLY A 168 22.28 -7.62 5.13
C GLY A 168 20.87 -7.37 5.71
N GLY A 169 20.08 -6.60 4.96
CA GLY A 169 18.71 -6.22 5.33
C GLY A 169 17.67 -7.31 5.10
N GLY A 170 16.51 -7.20 5.77
CA GLY A 170 15.38 -8.12 5.55
C GLY A 170 15.54 -9.49 6.19
N THR A 171 16.35 -9.58 7.25
CA THR A 171 16.79 -10.84 7.88
C THR A 171 16.19 -11.06 9.29
N GLY A 172 15.04 -10.43 9.57
CA GLY A 172 14.28 -10.63 10.81
C GLY A 172 14.68 -9.73 11.99
N PHE A 173 15.52 -8.72 11.77
CA PHE A 173 15.97 -7.77 12.80
C PHE A 173 15.25 -6.42 12.72
N SER A 174 13.95 -6.44 12.42
CA SER A 174 13.09 -5.25 12.41
C SER A 174 12.14 -5.26 13.60
N VAL A 175 11.77 -4.07 14.09
CA VAL A 175 10.87 -3.90 15.24
C VAL A 175 9.82 -2.82 14.95
N MET A 176 8.83 -2.70 15.84
CA MET A 176 7.82 -1.65 15.78
C MET A 176 8.42 -0.27 16.11
N ASN A 177 8.01 0.75 15.38
CA ASN A 177 8.23 2.16 15.72
C ASN A 177 7.05 2.69 16.53
N ASP A 178 7.33 3.57 17.48
CA ASP A 178 6.37 4.19 18.39
C ASP A 178 6.25 5.72 18.23
N ARG A 179 6.89 6.29 17.20
CA ARG A 179 6.75 7.72 16.89
C ARG A 179 5.31 8.09 16.55
N LEU A 180 4.91 9.28 17.00
CA LEU A 180 3.61 9.86 16.69
C LEU A 180 3.45 10.12 15.19
N ILE A 181 2.32 9.72 14.62
CA ILE A 181 2.04 9.84 13.17
C ILE A 181 0.84 10.73 12.84
N ALA A 182 -0.01 11.04 13.81
CA ALA A 182 -1.33 11.63 13.58
C ALA A 182 -1.28 12.91 12.75
N GLU A 183 -0.52 13.91 13.22
CA GLU A 183 -0.45 15.23 12.59
C GLU A 183 0.17 15.19 11.19
N ASN A 184 1.30 14.51 11.03
CA ASN A 184 1.98 14.48 9.74
C ASN A 184 1.21 13.63 8.72
N LEU A 185 0.58 12.53 9.14
CA LEU A 185 -0.21 11.69 8.24
C LEU A 185 -1.43 12.45 7.72
N THR A 186 -2.16 13.16 8.59
CA THR A 186 -3.32 13.94 8.15
C THR A 186 -2.91 15.09 7.24
N GLN A 187 -1.77 15.73 7.47
CA GLN A 187 -1.26 16.78 6.58
C GLN A 187 -0.88 16.25 5.19
N LEU A 188 -0.23 15.07 5.11
CA LEU A 188 0.07 14.40 3.83
C LEU A 188 -1.20 14.08 3.04
N LEU A 189 -2.21 13.47 3.70
CA LEU A 189 -3.48 13.13 3.05
C LEU A 189 -4.25 14.39 2.65
N SER A 190 -4.28 15.40 3.52
CA SER A 190 -4.97 16.67 3.28
C SER A 190 -4.42 17.45 2.08
N GLN A 191 -3.12 17.38 1.79
CA GLN A 191 -2.57 18.03 0.59
C GLN A 191 -3.14 17.47 -0.72
N LEU A 192 -3.34 16.14 -0.78
CA LEU A 192 -3.98 15.50 -1.93
C LEU A 192 -5.47 15.79 -1.96
N ASP A 193 -6.12 15.77 -0.81
CA ASP A 193 -7.57 15.94 -0.69
C ASP A 193 -8.03 17.38 -0.93
N LEU A 194 -7.20 18.37 -0.61
CA LEU A 194 -7.46 19.80 -0.85
C LEU A 194 -7.74 20.10 -2.34
N THR A 195 -7.17 19.32 -3.25
CA THR A 195 -7.40 19.43 -4.70
C THR A 195 -8.31 18.34 -5.25
N ASN A 196 -9.02 17.61 -4.39
CA ASN A 196 -9.83 16.43 -4.71
C ASN A 196 -9.05 15.34 -5.48
N GLN A 197 -7.79 15.13 -5.09
CA GLN A 197 -6.87 14.19 -5.75
C GLN A 197 -6.31 13.15 -4.79
N LEU A 198 -6.94 12.94 -3.64
CA LEU A 198 -6.63 11.81 -2.76
C LEU A 198 -7.14 10.53 -3.44
N PRO A 199 -6.28 9.54 -3.73
CA PRO A 199 -6.73 8.26 -4.27
C PRO A 199 -7.46 7.43 -3.20
N LYS A 200 -8.08 6.33 -3.64
CA LYS A 200 -8.35 5.18 -2.75
C LYS A 200 -7.10 4.92 -1.92
N THR A 201 -7.20 4.85 -0.60
CA THR A 201 -6.04 4.71 0.27
C THR A 201 -6.26 3.63 1.32
N VAL A 202 -5.27 2.77 1.56
CA VAL A 202 -5.29 1.78 2.64
C VAL A 202 -4.16 2.06 3.62
N LEU A 203 -4.52 2.22 4.90
CA LEU A 203 -3.60 2.56 5.97
C LEU A 203 -3.27 1.32 6.81
N TYR A 204 -1.99 1.01 6.94
CA TYR A 204 -1.47 -0.06 7.80
C TYR A 204 -0.46 0.51 8.79
N SER A 205 -0.49 0.03 10.03
CA SER A 205 0.53 0.32 11.04
C SER A 205 1.04 -0.97 11.65
N ILE A 206 2.35 -1.06 11.83
CA ILE A 206 2.94 -2.19 12.56
C ILE A 206 2.70 -2.09 14.07
N ASN A 207 2.44 -0.88 14.58
CA ASN A 207 2.16 -0.62 15.99
C ASN A 207 0.65 -0.64 16.23
N PRO A 208 0.12 -1.59 17.04
CA PRO A 208 -1.32 -1.73 17.28
C PRO A 208 -1.93 -0.56 18.08
N ASN A 209 -1.12 0.26 18.76
CA ASN A 209 -1.60 1.49 19.40
C ASN A 209 -2.15 2.50 18.38
N HIS A 210 -1.80 2.35 17.11
CA HIS A 210 -2.34 3.19 16.04
C HIS A 210 -3.67 2.69 15.47
N ASN A 211 -4.23 1.56 15.91
CA ASN A 211 -5.48 1.02 15.35
C ASN A 211 -6.62 2.04 15.39
N ALA A 212 -6.91 2.59 16.57
CA ALA A 212 -7.97 3.58 16.73
C ALA A 212 -7.65 4.88 15.96
N LEU A 213 -6.40 5.31 15.99
CA LEU A 213 -5.93 6.49 15.28
C LEU A 213 -6.14 6.35 13.76
N LEU A 214 -5.69 5.25 13.15
CA LEU A 214 -5.83 5.02 11.72
C LEU A 214 -7.30 4.87 11.31
N SER A 215 -8.13 4.23 12.14
CA SER A 215 -9.57 4.16 11.86
C SER A 215 -10.25 5.54 11.90
N CYS A 216 -9.88 6.40 12.85
CA CYS A 216 -10.36 7.78 12.90
C CYS A 216 -9.90 8.61 11.69
N ILE A 217 -8.62 8.50 11.31
CA ILE A 217 -8.08 9.16 10.11
C ILE A 217 -8.82 8.67 8.86
N ALA A 218 -9.02 7.36 8.71
CA ALA A 218 -9.76 6.81 7.58
C ALA A 218 -11.19 7.35 7.50
N GLY A 219 -11.88 7.53 8.63
CA GLY A 219 -13.20 8.17 8.67
C GLY A 219 -13.21 9.64 8.27
N ALA A 220 -12.15 10.39 8.61
CA ALA A 220 -12.06 11.83 8.34
C ALA A 220 -11.84 12.19 6.86
N PHE A 221 -11.33 11.25 6.05
CA PHE A 221 -11.01 11.45 4.62
C PHE A 221 -11.92 10.63 3.69
N GLN A 222 -13.10 10.24 4.15
CA GLN A 222 -14.12 9.65 3.26
C GLN A 222 -14.78 10.75 2.42
N ASP A 223 -15.14 10.39 1.20
CA ASP A 223 -15.85 11.25 0.25
C ASP A 223 -17.29 10.74 0.09
N SER A 224 -18.27 11.64 0.14
CA SER A 224 -19.67 11.31 -0.17
C SER A 224 -19.93 11.13 -1.67
N ASP A 225 -19.02 11.63 -2.52
CA ASP A 225 -19.04 11.57 -3.98
C ASP A 225 -18.14 10.46 -4.56
N SER A 226 -17.59 9.58 -3.71
CA SER A 226 -16.76 8.44 -4.12
C SER A 226 -17.39 7.08 -3.80
N ALA A 227 -16.70 6.00 -4.18
CA ALA A 227 -17.09 4.65 -3.80
C ALA A 227 -17.02 4.45 -2.26
N ALA A 228 -17.99 3.71 -1.71
CA ALA A 228 -18.07 3.46 -0.28
C ALA A 228 -16.76 2.87 0.29
N GLY A 229 -16.20 3.53 1.30
CA GLY A 229 -14.94 3.12 1.92
C GLY A 229 -13.71 3.47 1.07
N LYS A 230 -13.64 4.67 0.50
CA LYS A 230 -12.47 5.18 -0.24
C LYS A 230 -11.18 5.02 0.54
N ILE A 231 -11.21 5.37 1.83
CA ILE A 231 -10.08 5.21 2.75
C ILE A 231 -10.34 4.00 3.66
N GLN A 232 -9.41 3.06 3.67
CA GLN A 232 -9.53 1.80 4.38
C GLN A 232 -8.53 1.78 5.54
N PHE A 233 -9.00 1.33 6.71
CA PHE A 233 -8.11 0.84 7.74
C PHE A 233 -7.79 -0.63 7.43
N GLY A 234 -6.55 -0.90 7.05
CA GLY A 234 -6.11 -2.20 6.57
C GLY A 234 -6.15 -3.31 7.62
N ALA A 235 -5.98 -4.55 7.16
CA ALA A 235 -5.87 -5.73 8.02
C ALA A 235 -4.70 -5.61 9.02
N ALA A 236 -4.78 -6.38 10.11
CA ALA A 236 -3.71 -6.48 11.09
C ALA A 236 -2.41 -6.93 10.40
N TRP A 237 -1.37 -6.11 10.49
CA TRP A 237 -0.18 -6.25 9.64
C TRP A 237 1.03 -6.83 10.39
N TRP A 238 1.77 -7.70 9.71
CA TRP A 238 3.05 -8.27 10.12
C TRP A 238 3.02 -8.93 11.50
N PHE A 239 3.58 -8.29 12.53
CA PHE A 239 3.59 -8.84 13.89
C PHE A 239 2.19 -8.97 14.48
N ASN A 240 1.20 -8.29 13.91
CA ASN A 240 -0.19 -8.32 14.35
C ASN A 240 -1.04 -9.31 13.54
N ASP A 241 -0.47 -9.98 12.52
CA ASP A 241 -1.15 -10.99 11.69
C ASP A 241 -1.25 -12.34 12.43
N HIS A 242 -1.97 -12.32 13.54
CA HIS A 242 -2.35 -13.45 14.39
C HIS A 242 -3.74 -13.17 15.01
N LYS A 243 -4.37 -14.17 15.62
CA LYS A 243 -5.74 -14.07 16.17
C LYS A 243 -5.98 -12.78 16.97
N ASP A 244 -5.22 -12.54 18.04
CA ASP A 244 -5.47 -11.39 18.92
C ASP A 244 -5.32 -10.04 18.20
N GLY A 245 -4.35 -9.92 17.27
CA GLY A 245 -4.14 -8.71 16.48
C GLY A 245 -5.27 -8.49 15.46
N MET A 246 -5.74 -9.56 14.81
CA MET A 246 -6.91 -9.52 13.94
C MET A 246 -8.18 -9.14 14.70
N GLU A 247 -8.45 -9.76 15.85
CA GLU A 247 -9.62 -9.47 16.68
C GLU A 247 -9.61 -8.01 17.17
N ALA A 248 -8.45 -7.49 17.57
CA ALA A 248 -8.28 -6.08 17.96
C ALA A 248 -8.50 -5.11 16.78
N GLN A 249 -7.97 -5.44 15.60
CA GLN A 249 -8.17 -4.64 14.38
C GLN A 249 -9.65 -4.63 13.94
N LEU A 250 -10.29 -5.80 13.88
CA LEU A 250 -11.70 -5.95 13.50
C LEU A 250 -12.63 -5.26 14.50
N THR A 251 -12.36 -5.37 15.80
CA THR A 251 -13.13 -4.68 16.85
C THR A 251 -13.02 -3.17 16.71
N THR A 252 -11.82 -2.66 16.42
CA THR A 252 -11.62 -1.23 16.20
C THR A 252 -12.40 -0.76 14.96
N LEU A 253 -12.31 -1.50 13.85
CA LEU A 253 -13.01 -1.16 12.61
C LEU A 253 -14.54 -1.26 12.76
N LYS A 254 -15.05 -2.20 13.54
CA LYS A 254 -16.48 -2.28 13.93
C LYS A 254 -16.92 -1.00 14.64
N ASN A 255 -16.12 -0.52 15.59
CA ASN A 255 -16.51 0.59 16.47
C ASN A 255 -16.36 1.96 15.80
N LEU A 256 -15.32 2.15 14.98
CA LEU A 256 -14.91 3.47 14.47
C LEU A 256 -15.05 3.60 12.95
N GLY A 257 -15.46 2.55 12.26
CA GLY A 257 -15.63 2.54 10.80
C GLY A 257 -16.81 1.68 10.36
N ALA A 258 -16.72 1.14 9.13
CA ALA A 258 -17.77 0.33 8.52
C ALA A 258 -17.25 -1.07 8.19
N LEU A 259 -17.34 -1.99 9.15
CA LEU A 259 -16.82 -3.36 8.99
C LEU A 259 -17.34 -4.07 7.73
N GLY A 260 -18.62 -3.90 7.37
CA GLY A 260 -19.18 -4.49 6.15
C GLY A 260 -18.54 -4.01 4.83
N ARG A 261 -17.78 -2.91 4.87
CA ARG A 261 -17.02 -2.36 3.74
C ARG A 261 -15.53 -2.70 3.79
N PHE A 262 -15.09 -3.47 4.79
CA PHE A 262 -13.70 -3.87 4.93
C PHE A 262 -13.24 -4.69 3.73
N ILE A 263 -12.12 -4.31 3.12
CA ILE A 263 -11.52 -5.00 1.97
C ILE A 263 -10.86 -6.33 2.33
N GLY A 264 -10.76 -6.67 3.62
CA GLY A 264 -10.37 -8.00 4.06
C GLY A 264 -8.86 -8.23 4.13
N MET A 265 -8.49 -9.49 3.93
CA MET A 265 -7.16 -10.03 4.24
C MET A 265 -6.22 -10.06 3.04
N LEU A 266 -4.93 -9.91 3.31
CA LEU A 266 -3.83 -10.17 2.38
C LEU A 266 -2.72 -10.96 3.10
N THR A 267 -1.89 -11.71 2.37
CA THR A 267 -0.88 -12.58 3.01
C THR A 267 0.39 -11.86 3.45
N ASP A 268 0.75 -10.77 2.77
CA ASP A 268 2.03 -10.03 2.91
C ASP A 268 3.25 -10.96 3.03
N SER A 269 3.31 -11.97 2.17
CA SER A 269 4.27 -13.06 2.30
C SER A 269 5.00 -13.37 1.01
N ARG A 270 6.29 -13.66 1.14
CA ARG A 270 7.12 -14.26 0.10
C ARG A 270 6.97 -15.78 -0.02
N ASN A 271 6.17 -16.42 0.85
CA ASN A 271 6.00 -17.87 0.86
C ASN A 271 4.69 -18.25 0.17
N VAL A 272 4.76 -19.07 -0.89
CA VAL A 272 3.57 -19.54 -1.63
C VAL A 272 2.60 -20.36 -0.78
N PHE A 273 3.06 -20.98 0.31
CA PHE A 273 2.22 -21.72 1.25
C PHE A 273 1.47 -20.83 2.24
N SER A 274 1.70 -19.51 2.22
CA SER A 274 1.03 -18.54 3.10
C SER A 274 -0.46 -18.35 2.82
N MET A 275 -1.01 -18.96 1.77
CA MET A 275 -2.43 -18.88 1.43
C MET A 275 -3.33 -19.41 2.56
N SER A 276 -2.81 -20.26 3.45
CA SER A 276 -3.49 -20.68 4.69
C SER A 276 -3.81 -19.51 5.64
N ARG A 277 -3.12 -18.37 5.53
CA ARG A 277 -3.43 -17.15 6.29
C ARG A 277 -4.83 -16.63 5.99
N HIS A 278 -5.33 -16.79 4.75
CA HIS A 278 -6.72 -16.44 4.43
C HIS A 278 -7.70 -17.36 5.16
N GLU A 279 -7.44 -18.66 5.25
CA GLU A 279 -8.29 -19.58 6.04
C GLU A 279 -8.28 -19.18 7.52
N TYR A 280 -7.09 -18.90 8.07
CA TYR A 280 -6.94 -18.48 9.45
C TYR A 280 -7.73 -17.20 9.75
N PHE A 281 -7.58 -16.16 8.92
CA PHE A 281 -8.36 -14.92 9.01
C PHE A 281 -9.87 -15.19 8.93
N ARG A 282 -10.32 -16.00 7.96
CA ARG A 282 -11.75 -16.32 7.78
C ARG A 282 -12.35 -16.97 9.02
N ARG A 283 -11.61 -17.87 9.66
CA ARG A 283 -12.04 -18.51 10.92
C ARG A 283 -12.14 -17.51 12.07
N VAL A 284 -11.14 -16.62 12.21
CA VAL A 284 -11.17 -15.56 13.23
C VAL A 284 -12.36 -14.62 13.00
N LEU A 285 -12.56 -14.15 11.76
CA LEU A 285 -13.69 -13.31 11.39
C LEU A 285 -15.03 -13.96 11.71
N CYS A 286 -15.25 -15.21 11.28
CA CYS A 286 -16.51 -15.91 11.50
C CYS A 286 -16.76 -16.14 13.00
N ASN A 287 -15.73 -16.51 13.77
CA ASN A 287 -15.84 -16.69 15.21
C ASN A 287 -16.16 -15.37 15.93
N GLN A 288 -15.52 -14.27 15.54
CA GLN A 288 -15.75 -12.96 16.11
C GLN A 288 -17.18 -12.46 15.83
N LEU A 289 -17.66 -12.62 14.59
CA LEU A 289 -19.03 -12.29 14.20
C LEU A 289 -20.05 -13.15 14.97
N ALA A 290 -19.80 -14.46 15.10
CA ALA A 290 -20.66 -15.36 15.86
C ALA A 290 -20.78 -14.95 17.33
N SER A 291 -19.66 -14.61 17.97
CA SER A 291 -19.64 -14.11 19.36
C SER A 291 -20.49 -12.84 19.52
N TRP A 292 -20.39 -11.88 18.60
CA TRP A 292 -21.24 -10.68 18.62
C TRP A 292 -22.73 -10.99 18.42
N VAL A 293 -23.07 -11.99 17.60
CA VAL A 293 -24.46 -12.45 17.42
C VAL A 293 -24.98 -13.14 18.69
N GLU A 294 -24.22 -14.05 19.28
CA GLU A 294 -24.57 -14.78 20.51
C GLU A 294 -24.78 -13.84 21.71
N ASN A 295 -23.99 -12.75 21.77
CA ASN A 295 -24.13 -11.70 22.79
C ASN A 295 -25.27 -10.71 22.51
N GLY A 296 -25.97 -10.82 21.37
CA GLY A 296 -27.03 -9.89 20.98
C GLY A 296 -26.53 -8.52 20.52
N GLU A 297 -25.25 -8.38 20.18
CA GLU A 297 -24.65 -7.15 19.63
C GLU A 297 -24.92 -6.99 18.13
N LEU A 298 -25.13 -8.10 17.40
CA LEU A 298 -25.50 -8.12 15.99
C LEU A 298 -26.76 -8.96 15.75
N PRO A 299 -27.60 -8.62 14.75
CA PRO A 299 -28.75 -9.44 14.39
C PRO A 299 -28.33 -10.84 13.93
N ASN A 300 -29.01 -11.87 14.43
CA ASN A 300 -28.88 -13.24 13.96
C ASN A 300 -29.66 -13.43 12.64
N SER A 301 -29.12 -12.92 11.53
CA SER A 301 -29.70 -13.01 10.20
C SER A 301 -28.71 -13.65 9.23
N ASP A 302 -29.01 -14.88 8.79
CA ASP A 302 -28.17 -15.64 7.85
C ASP A 302 -27.88 -14.84 6.58
N ALA A 303 -28.87 -14.11 6.06
CA ALA A 303 -28.70 -13.31 4.85
C ALA A 303 -27.67 -12.18 5.05
N LEU A 304 -27.78 -11.42 6.15
CA LEU A 304 -26.87 -10.32 6.46
C LEU A 304 -25.45 -10.83 6.76
N LEU A 305 -25.35 -11.91 7.53
CA LEU A 305 -24.06 -12.51 7.90
C LEU A 305 -23.37 -13.09 6.68
N LYS A 306 -24.09 -13.83 5.82
CA LYS A 306 -23.54 -14.36 4.58
C LYS A 306 -23.00 -13.25 3.67
N GLU A 307 -23.81 -12.23 3.41
CA GLU A 307 -23.40 -11.10 2.57
C GLU A 307 -22.16 -10.40 3.15
N THR A 308 -22.14 -10.14 4.46
CA THR A 308 -21.01 -9.49 5.13
C THR A 308 -19.73 -10.33 5.01
N ILE A 309 -19.83 -11.63 5.29
CA ILE A 309 -18.69 -12.55 5.25
C ILE A 309 -18.15 -12.66 3.81
N GLU A 310 -19.00 -12.88 2.81
CA GLU A 310 -18.58 -12.98 1.41
C GLU A 310 -17.96 -11.68 0.90
N ASN A 311 -18.52 -10.54 1.28
CA ASN A 311 -17.97 -9.23 0.95
C ASN A 311 -16.57 -9.04 1.55
N ILE A 312 -16.38 -9.28 2.85
CA ILE A 312 -15.07 -9.13 3.50
C ILE A 312 -14.06 -10.17 2.97
N CYS A 313 -14.51 -11.38 2.64
CA CYS A 313 -13.63 -12.45 2.18
C CYS A 313 -13.17 -12.33 0.73
N TYR A 314 -13.89 -11.55 -0.09
CA TYR A 314 -13.64 -11.47 -1.53
C TYR A 314 -14.18 -10.20 -2.19
N TYR A 315 -15.50 -9.99 -2.21
CA TYR A 315 -16.10 -9.03 -3.15
C TYR A 315 -15.79 -7.56 -2.86
N ASN A 316 -15.50 -7.19 -1.61
CA ASN A 316 -15.07 -5.83 -1.29
C ASN A 316 -13.71 -5.52 -1.93
N ALA A 317 -12.74 -6.43 -1.83
CA ALA A 317 -11.42 -6.26 -2.44
C ALA A 317 -11.54 -6.18 -3.97
N GLU A 318 -12.33 -7.08 -4.57
CA GLU A 318 -12.55 -7.12 -6.02
C GLU A 318 -13.09 -5.79 -6.55
N ARG A 319 -14.16 -5.26 -5.93
CA ARG A 319 -14.73 -3.94 -6.29
C ARG A 319 -13.78 -2.79 -5.99
N TYR A 320 -13.07 -2.84 -4.86
CA TYR A 320 -12.20 -1.75 -4.43
C TYR A 320 -10.99 -1.60 -5.34
N PHE A 321 -10.31 -2.69 -5.70
CA PHE A 321 -9.14 -2.65 -6.57
C PHE A 321 -9.50 -2.58 -8.06
N ASN A 322 -10.63 -3.18 -8.46
CA ASN A 322 -11.13 -3.16 -9.84
C ASN A 322 -10.05 -3.58 -10.85
N PHE A 323 -9.45 -4.74 -10.60
CA PHE A 323 -8.44 -5.33 -11.48
C PHE A 323 -9.00 -5.59 -12.88
N PRO A 324 -8.19 -5.44 -13.94
CA PRO A 324 -8.63 -5.81 -15.27
C PRO A 324 -8.79 -7.34 -15.33
N HIS A 325 -10.02 -7.82 -15.52
CA HIS A 325 -10.26 -9.24 -15.77
C HIS A 325 -9.77 -9.60 -17.17
N SER A 326 -8.65 -10.31 -17.24
CA SER A 326 -8.01 -10.68 -18.50
C SER A 326 -8.60 -11.95 -19.14
N LYS A 327 -9.34 -12.77 -18.36
CA LYS A 327 -9.75 -14.12 -18.80
C LYS A 327 -11.17 -14.59 -18.40
N LEU A 328 -12.04 -13.71 -17.89
CA LEU A 328 -13.43 -14.08 -17.55
C LEU A 328 -14.44 -13.60 -18.61
N THR A 329 -14.33 -14.13 -19.82
CA THR A 329 -15.49 -14.27 -20.73
C THR A 329 -15.61 -15.74 -21.12
N GLY A 330 -16.15 -16.53 -20.19
CA GLY A 330 -16.44 -17.95 -20.36
C GLY A 330 -17.32 -18.44 -19.22
N ASP A 331 -18.63 -18.17 -19.35
CA ASP A 331 -19.76 -18.84 -18.71
C ASP A 331 -19.59 -19.32 -17.25
N ALA A 332 -20.05 -18.48 -16.32
CA ALA A 332 -20.64 -18.95 -15.07
C ALA A 332 -22.16 -18.73 -15.15
N GLN A 333 -22.86 -19.72 -15.71
CA GLN A 333 -24.27 -19.99 -15.42
C GLN A 333 -24.35 -20.89 -14.18
#